data_AF-A0AAW9W7H8-F1
#
_entry.id   AF-A0AAW9W7H8-F1
#
_cell.length_a   1.000
_cell.length_b   1.000
_cell.length_c   1.000
_cell.angle_alpha   90.00
_cell.angle_beta   90.00
_cell.angle_gamma   90.00
#
_symmetry.space_group_name_H-M   'P 1'
#
loop_
_entity.id
_entity.type
_entity.pdbx_description
1 polymer ?
#
loop_
_entity_poly.entity_id
_entity_poly.type
_entity_poly.pdbx_seq_one_letter_code
_entity_poly.pdbx_strand_id
1 'polypeptide(L)'
;APTFRKGGGYNRNDSTASYPLGIPLLETLDELANLNTYLSQRDIALIVKLHPMQDISDLELKQFSHIKFLTNQDLNRKNTNLYQLLMNSDALLSDYSAISYDYLHLDKPIGYVFSDLNDYKLGLSVDNVDDYIAGDKILSFNNLLHFIDNIYLEIDKNKEKRKELFNKIFEKQDGESCERLAQIMEL
;
A
#
# COMPACT_ATOMS: atom_id res chain seq x y z
N ALA A 1 -0.97 0.62 2.12
CA ALA A 1 -1.08 2.09 2.01
C ALA A 1 -2.25 2.43 1.10
N PRO A 2 -3.48 2.41 1.64
CA PRO A 2 -4.69 2.69 0.87
C PRO A 2 -4.73 4.15 0.42
N THR A 3 -5.22 4.39 -0.80
CA THR A 3 -5.48 5.74 -1.31
C THR A 3 -6.84 6.23 -0.82
N PHE A 4 -6.88 7.45 -0.32
CA PHE A 4 -8.09 8.04 0.22
C PHE A 4 -9.14 8.30 -0.88
N ARG A 5 -10.36 7.75 -0.72
CA ARG A 5 -11.43 7.79 -1.75
C ARG A 5 -12.51 8.84 -1.53
N LYS A 6 -12.87 9.13 -0.27
CA LYS A 6 -14.05 9.95 0.08
C LYS A 6 -13.78 10.83 1.29
N GLY A 7 -14.14 12.11 1.17
CA GLY A 7 -14.03 13.11 2.24
C GLY A 7 -13.02 14.21 1.93
N GLY A 8 -12.78 15.08 2.91
CA GLY A 8 -11.91 16.25 2.74
C GLY A 8 -12.57 17.45 2.04
N GLY A 9 -11.84 18.57 1.97
CA GLY A 9 -12.31 19.78 1.31
C GLY A 9 -12.71 19.51 -0.15
N TYR A 10 -13.78 20.18 -0.61
CA TYR A 10 -14.43 20.02 -1.93
C TYR A 10 -15.27 18.73 -2.16
N ASN A 11 -15.72 18.01 -1.12
CA ASN A 11 -16.61 16.84 -1.28
C ASN A 11 -16.07 15.79 -2.27
N ARG A 12 -14.77 15.48 -2.19
CA ARG A 12 -14.09 14.49 -3.04
C ARG A 12 -14.75 13.12 -2.91
N ASN A 13 -15.02 12.48 -4.05
CA ASN A 13 -15.67 11.16 -4.15
C ASN A 13 -15.16 10.43 -5.40
N ASP A 14 -14.05 9.71 -5.25
CA ASP A 14 -13.28 9.15 -6.37
C ASP A 14 -13.75 7.75 -6.79
N SER A 15 -14.52 7.07 -5.93
CA SER A 15 -14.99 5.71 -6.16
C SER A 15 -16.40 5.54 -5.59
N THR A 16 -17.25 4.75 -6.25
CA THR A 16 -18.54 4.32 -5.67
C THR A 16 -18.32 3.44 -4.44
N ALA A 17 -17.23 2.69 -4.38
CA ALA A 17 -16.88 1.84 -3.25
C ALA A 17 -16.69 2.65 -1.95
N SER A 18 -17.04 2.04 -0.82
CA SER A 18 -16.81 2.60 0.52
C SER A 18 -16.00 1.61 1.32
N TYR A 19 -14.92 2.07 1.95
CA TYR A 19 -14.05 1.23 2.77
C TYR A 19 -14.14 1.69 4.22
N PRO A 20 -15.16 1.23 4.97
CA PRO A 20 -15.42 1.70 6.33
C PRO A 20 -14.24 1.45 7.27
N LEU A 21 -13.44 0.41 7.02
CA LEU A 21 -12.27 0.04 7.82
C LEU A 21 -10.95 0.62 7.28
N GLY A 22 -10.98 1.37 6.16
CA GLY A 22 -9.78 1.87 5.49
C GLY A 22 -8.97 0.83 4.73
N ILE A 23 -9.40 -0.43 4.73
CA ILE A 23 -8.72 -1.50 4.02
C ILE A 23 -9.63 -1.92 2.87
N PRO A 24 -9.20 -1.73 1.61
CA PRO A 24 -9.93 -2.28 0.48
C PRO A 24 -10.05 -3.81 0.64
N LEU A 25 -11.20 -4.39 0.27
CA LEU A 25 -11.61 -5.80 0.45
C LEU A 25 -12.19 -6.19 1.82
N LEU A 26 -12.16 -5.32 2.84
CA LEU A 26 -12.70 -5.62 4.16
C LEU A 26 -13.77 -4.62 4.55
N GLU A 27 -14.99 -5.11 4.77
CA GLU A 27 -16.16 -4.28 5.07
C GLU A 27 -16.60 -4.42 6.53
N THR A 28 -16.29 -5.56 7.17
CA THR A 28 -16.78 -5.91 8.50
C THR A 28 -15.66 -6.22 9.50
N LEU A 29 -15.94 -6.03 10.80
CA LEU A 29 -15.01 -6.39 11.88
C LEU A 29 -14.75 -7.90 11.93
N ASP A 30 -15.71 -8.74 11.55
CA ASP A 30 -15.55 -10.20 11.49
C ASP A 30 -14.55 -10.61 10.40
N GLU A 31 -14.61 -9.99 9.22
CA GLU A 31 -13.60 -10.21 8.16
C GLU A 31 -12.21 -9.76 8.62
N LEU A 32 -12.12 -8.64 9.33
CA LEU A 32 -10.87 -8.16 9.90
C LEU A 32 -10.33 -9.11 10.98
N ALA A 33 -11.21 -9.68 11.82
CA ALA A 33 -10.85 -10.69 12.80
C ALA A 33 -10.36 -11.98 12.15
N ASN A 34 -11.02 -12.44 11.08
CA ASN A 34 -10.60 -13.59 10.29
C ASN A 34 -9.22 -13.37 9.68
N LEU A 35 -8.96 -12.20 9.09
CA LEU A 35 -7.65 -11.84 8.57
C LEU A 35 -6.61 -11.78 9.69
N ASN A 36 -6.93 -11.21 10.85
CA ASN A 36 -6.02 -11.15 11.99
C ASN A 36 -5.61 -12.56 12.46
N THR A 37 -6.57 -13.50 12.55
CA THR A 37 -6.27 -14.90 12.89
C THR A 37 -5.38 -15.54 11.82
N TYR A 38 -5.67 -15.32 10.55
CA TYR A 38 -4.89 -15.86 9.43
C TYR A 38 -3.43 -15.36 9.43
N LEU A 39 -3.23 -14.08 9.71
CA LEU A 39 -1.92 -13.45 9.89
C LEU A 39 -1.18 -14.01 11.11
N SER A 40 -1.89 -14.22 12.23
CA SER A 40 -1.29 -14.76 13.45
C SER A 40 -0.72 -16.17 13.29
N GLN A 41 -1.36 -17.00 12.46
CA GLN A 41 -0.89 -18.37 12.18
C GLN A 41 0.43 -18.39 11.39
N ARG A 42 0.83 -17.25 10.82
CA ARG A 42 2.02 -17.06 9.98
C ARG A 42 3.03 -16.11 10.61
N ASP A 43 2.76 -15.59 11.81
CA ASP A 43 3.56 -14.56 12.50
C ASP A 43 3.80 -13.30 11.63
N ILE A 44 2.78 -12.90 10.85
CA ILE A 44 2.84 -11.71 10.00
C ILE A 44 2.11 -10.56 10.66
N ALA A 45 2.75 -9.39 10.73
CA ALA A 45 2.12 -8.14 11.15
C ALA A 45 1.69 -7.31 9.94
N LEU A 46 0.40 -6.99 9.82
CA LEU A 46 -0.12 -6.05 8.84
C LEU A 46 -0.20 -4.65 9.44
N ILE A 47 0.53 -3.70 8.85
CA ILE A 47 0.50 -2.30 9.24
C ILE A 47 -0.33 -1.49 8.23
N VAL A 48 -1.45 -0.96 8.68
CA VAL A 48 -2.37 -0.14 7.90
C VAL A 48 -2.12 1.32 8.20
N LYS A 49 -1.43 2.00 7.27
CA LYS A 49 -1.23 3.45 7.34
C LYS A 49 -2.50 4.17 6.90
N LEU A 50 -3.20 4.79 7.84
CA LEU A 50 -4.43 5.53 7.57
C LEU A 50 -4.15 6.96 7.08
N HIS A 51 -5.05 7.45 6.24
CA HIS A 51 -5.06 8.85 5.81
C HIS A 51 -5.50 9.76 6.99
N PRO A 52 -4.94 10.97 7.16
CA PRO A 52 -5.27 11.86 8.28
C PRO A 52 -6.74 12.23 8.42
N MET A 53 -7.48 12.23 7.31
CA MET A 53 -8.90 12.58 7.26
C MET A 53 -9.83 11.39 7.43
N GLN A 54 -9.28 10.18 7.56
CA GLN A 54 -10.08 9.00 7.78
C GLN A 54 -10.38 8.87 9.26
N ASP A 55 -11.64 9.06 9.63
CA ASP A 55 -12.08 8.89 11.00
C ASP A 55 -12.36 7.41 11.28
N ILE A 56 -11.64 6.89 12.27
CA ILE A 56 -11.75 5.50 12.74
C ILE A 56 -11.91 5.47 14.27
N SER A 57 -12.19 6.61 14.91
CA SER A 57 -12.26 6.73 16.37
C SER A 57 -13.27 5.77 16.99
N ASP A 58 -14.33 5.46 16.26
CA ASP A 58 -15.47 4.67 16.73
C ASP A 58 -15.30 3.17 16.46
N LEU A 59 -14.21 2.77 15.81
CA LEU A 59 -13.91 1.37 15.53
C LEU A 59 -12.98 0.81 16.60
N GLU A 60 -13.32 -0.35 17.17
CA GLU A 60 -12.51 -1.07 18.18
C GLU A 60 -11.24 -1.72 17.57
N LEU A 61 -10.50 -1.00 16.72
CA LEU A 61 -9.37 -1.52 15.93
C LEU A 61 -8.14 -1.87 16.78
N LYS A 62 -8.11 -1.45 18.06
CA LYS A 62 -7.01 -1.77 18.98
C LYS A 62 -7.02 -3.23 19.46
N GLN A 63 -8.11 -3.97 19.23
CA GLN A 63 -8.24 -5.36 19.69
C GLN A 63 -7.40 -6.37 18.90
N PHE A 64 -6.95 -6.02 17.69
CA PHE A 64 -6.25 -6.95 16.81
C PHE A 64 -4.77 -7.12 17.18
N SER A 65 -4.32 -8.37 17.28
CA SER A 65 -2.96 -8.72 17.68
C SER A 65 -1.94 -8.48 16.56
N HIS A 66 -2.32 -8.79 15.32
CA HIS A 66 -1.44 -8.79 14.12
C HIS A 66 -1.83 -7.73 13.08
N ILE A 67 -2.89 -6.95 13.32
CA ILE A 67 -3.24 -5.81 12.48
C ILE A 67 -3.09 -4.54 13.30
N LYS A 68 -2.25 -3.61 12.82
CA LYS A 68 -1.98 -2.33 13.49
C LYS A 68 -2.31 -1.18 12.56
N PHE A 69 -3.08 -0.22 13.06
CA PHE A 69 -3.43 0.99 12.34
C PHE A 69 -2.56 2.14 12.81
N LEU A 70 -1.98 2.90 11.88
CA LEU A 70 -1.09 4.02 12.16
C LEU A 70 -1.55 5.30 11.48
N THR A 71 -1.67 6.38 12.25
CA THR A 71 -1.87 7.75 11.76
C THR A 71 -0.52 8.47 11.59
N ASN A 72 -0.52 9.66 10.97
CA ASN A 72 0.71 10.47 10.92
C ASN A 72 1.14 10.94 12.31
N GLN A 73 0.19 11.14 13.22
CA GLN A 73 0.51 11.49 14.61
C GLN A 73 1.26 10.35 15.31
N ASP A 74 0.90 9.09 15.04
CA ASP A 74 1.58 7.93 15.64
C ASP A 74 3.01 7.78 15.16
N LEU A 75 3.26 8.03 13.86
CA LEU A 75 4.62 8.06 13.31
C LEU A 75 5.45 9.18 13.95
N ASN A 76 4.88 10.40 14.05
CA ASN A 76 5.55 11.53 14.67
C ASN A 76 5.87 11.27 16.15
N ARG A 77 4.94 10.70 16.92
CA ARG A 77 5.17 10.31 18.33
C ARG A 77 6.30 9.30 18.48
N LYS A 78 6.48 8.42 17.49
CA LYS A 78 7.56 7.43 17.44
C LYS A 78 8.85 7.98 16.83
N ASN A 79 8.91 9.28 16.51
CA ASN A 79 10.02 9.92 15.82
C ASN A 79 10.45 9.17 14.55
N THR A 80 9.46 8.72 13.77
CA THR A 80 9.67 7.99 12.52
C THR A 80 8.80 8.56 11.41
N ASN A 81 9.02 8.11 10.18
CA ASN A 81 8.24 8.52 9.02
C ASN A 81 7.83 7.31 8.15
N LEU A 82 6.99 7.58 7.13
CA LEU A 82 6.47 6.54 6.25
C LEU A 82 7.60 5.78 5.52
N TYR A 83 8.61 6.47 5.01
CA TYR A 83 9.70 5.83 4.26
C TYR A 83 10.56 4.93 5.16
N GLN A 84 10.80 5.33 6.41
CA GLN A 84 11.47 4.46 7.39
C GLN A 84 10.63 3.22 7.70
N LEU A 85 9.31 3.35 7.82
CA LEU A 85 8.42 2.21 8.00
C LEU A 85 8.49 1.25 6.80
N LEU A 86 8.42 1.79 5.58
CA LEU A 86 8.48 1.02 4.33
C LEU A 86 9.84 0.31 4.14
N MET A 87 10.94 0.96 4.52
CA MET A 87 12.27 0.35 4.47
C MET A 87 12.34 -0.94 5.30
N ASN A 88 11.62 -0.96 6.43
CA ASN A 88 11.58 -2.07 7.38
C ASN A 88 10.45 -3.09 7.14
N SER A 89 9.60 -2.91 6.12
CA SER A 89 8.58 -3.92 5.78
C SER A 89 9.10 -4.95 4.78
N ASP A 90 8.55 -6.17 4.82
CA ASP A 90 8.90 -7.24 3.88
C ASP A 90 8.13 -7.15 2.56
N ALA A 91 6.93 -6.58 2.58
CA ALA A 91 6.07 -6.43 1.42
C ALA A 91 5.18 -5.20 1.54
N LEU A 92 4.71 -4.68 0.40
CA LEU A 92 3.76 -3.57 0.34
C LEU A 92 2.43 -4.02 -0.25
N LEU A 93 1.33 -3.73 0.45
CA LEU A 93 -0.01 -3.69 -0.13
C LEU A 93 -0.36 -2.23 -0.45
N SER A 94 -0.66 -1.95 -1.71
CA SER A 94 -1.05 -0.61 -2.20
C SER A 94 -2.20 -0.74 -3.19
N ASP A 95 -2.89 0.35 -3.50
CA ASP A 95 -3.89 0.41 -4.56
C ASP A 95 -3.37 1.28 -5.72
N TYR A 96 -3.86 2.51 -5.88
CA TYR A 96 -3.46 3.47 -6.91
C TYR A 96 -2.43 4.49 -6.40
N SER A 97 -1.84 4.25 -5.23
CA SER A 97 -0.92 5.19 -4.61
C SER A 97 0.44 5.16 -5.28
N ALA A 98 0.98 6.35 -5.59
CA ALA A 98 2.34 6.52 -6.11
C ALA A 98 3.43 5.92 -5.21
N ILE A 99 3.13 5.65 -3.94
CA ILE A 99 4.06 5.00 -3.00
C ILE A 99 4.52 3.61 -3.48
N SER A 100 3.74 2.92 -4.33
CA SER A 100 4.18 1.66 -4.92
C SER A 100 5.38 1.82 -5.85
N TYR A 101 5.52 2.98 -6.51
CA TYR A 101 6.68 3.28 -7.35
C TYR A 101 7.91 3.61 -6.51
N ASP A 102 7.75 4.37 -5.42
CA ASP A 102 8.84 4.61 -4.47
C ASP A 102 9.36 3.29 -3.89
N TYR A 103 8.46 2.36 -3.57
CA TYR A 103 8.78 1.05 -2.99
C TYR A 103 9.55 0.13 -3.96
N LEU A 104 9.54 0.39 -5.27
CA LEU A 104 10.33 -0.39 -6.24
C LEU A 104 11.83 -0.34 -5.93
N HIS A 105 12.33 0.74 -5.32
CA HIS A 105 13.73 0.87 -4.90
C HIS A 105 14.17 -0.21 -3.89
N LEU A 106 13.22 -0.81 -3.15
CA LEU A 106 13.52 -1.82 -2.15
C LEU A 106 13.63 -3.23 -2.76
N ASP A 107 13.21 -3.42 -4.01
CA ASP A 107 13.08 -4.74 -4.66
C ASP A 107 12.38 -5.78 -3.79
N LYS A 108 11.27 -5.37 -3.15
CA LYS A 108 10.43 -6.21 -2.28
C LYS A 108 9.06 -6.44 -2.91
N PRO A 109 8.38 -7.56 -2.58
CA PRO A 109 7.04 -7.86 -3.09
C PRO A 109 6.03 -6.74 -2.92
N ILE A 110 5.19 -6.55 -3.95
CA ILE A 110 4.09 -5.58 -3.96
C ILE A 110 2.81 -6.32 -4.35
N GLY A 111 1.73 -6.07 -3.61
CA GLY A 111 0.37 -6.48 -3.96
C GLY A 111 -0.49 -5.26 -4.24
N TYR A 112 -1.13 -5.24 -5.41
CA TYR A 112 -1.97 -4.16 -5.89
C TYR A 112 -3.44 -4.49 -5.65
N VAL A 113 -4.07 -3.84 -4.68
CA VAL A 113 -5.47 -4.05 -4.32
C VAL A 113 -6.37 -3.23 -5.24
N PHE A 114 -6.90 -3.91 -6.26
CA PHE A 114 -7.68 -3.35 -7.36
C PHE A 114 -9.14 -3.81 -7.34
N SER A 115 -9.66 -4.08 -6.14
CA SER A 115 -11.04 -4.53 -5.95
C SER A 115 -12.09 -3.56 -6.48
N ASP A 116 -11.80 -2.25 -6.51
CA ASP A 116 -12.69 -1.21 -7.03
C ASP A 116 -12.26 -0.65 -8.39
N LEU A 117 -11.43 -1.37 -9.17
CA LEU A 117 -10.92 -0.85 -10.45
C LEU A 117 -12.05 -0.47 -11.42
N ASN A 118 -13.14 -1.25 -11.45
CA ASN A 118 -14.30 -0.95 -12.29
C ASN A 118 -15.18 0.19 -11.75
N ASP A 119 -15.04 0.51 -10.46
CA ASP A 119 -15.82 1.53 -9.74
C ASP A 119 -15.06 2.86 -9.61
N TYR A 120 -13.80 2.91 -10.04
CA TYR A 120 -12.94 4.07 -9.94
C TYR A 120 -13.28 5.11 -11.02
N LYS A 121 -13.87 6.24 -10.61
CA LYS A 121 -14.51 7.21 -11.52
C LYS A 121 -13.55 8.14 -12.25
N LEU A 122 -12.39 8.39 -11.67
CA LEU A 122 -11.42 9.35 -12.20
C LEU A 122 -10.67 8.80 -13.42
N GLY A 123 -10.79 7.51 -13.69
CA GLY A 123 -9.91 6.81 -14.62
C GLY A 123 -8.48 6.75 -14.09
N LEU A 124 -7.61 6.05 -14.81
CA LEU A 124 -6.18 6.05 -14.53
C LEU A 124 -5.48 6.97 -15.52
N SER A 125 -4.37 7.59 -15.12
CA SER A 125 -3.54 8.43 -16.00
C SER A 125 -2.75 7.62 -17.04
N VAL A 126 -3.05 6.33 -17.18
CA VAL A 126 -2.38 5.38 -18.08
C VAL A 126 -3.44 4.59 -18.84
N ASP A 127 -3.16 4.32 -20.12
CA ASP A 127 -4.08 3.56 -20.98
C ASP A 127 -4.22 2.11 -20.53
N ASN A 128 -3.11 1.50 -20.08
CA ASN A 128 -3.07 0.15 -19.57
C ASN A 128 -2.33 0.08 -18.23
N VAL A 129 -3.07 -0.21 -17.16
CA VAL A 129 -2.51 -0.36 -15.81
C VAL A 129 -1.46 -1.48 -15.73
N ASP A 130 -1.58 -2.50 -16.57
CA ASP A 130 -0.71 -3.69 -16.52
C ASP A 130 0.75 -3.39 -16.87
N ASP A 131 0.95 -2.30 -17.63
CA ASP A 131 2.26 -1.79 -18.04
C ASP A 131 2.98 -1.01 -16.92
N TYR A 132 2.28 -0.75 -15.81
CA TYR A 132 2.73 0.08 -14.70
C TYR A 132 2.54 -0.56 -13.33
N ILE A 133 2.31 -1.88 -13.30
CA ILE A 133 2.29 -2.67 -12.06
C ILE A 133 3.30 -3.80 -12.13
N ALA A 134 3.93 -4.09 -11.01
CA ALA A 134 4.95 -5.12 -10.92
C ALA A 134 4.74 -6.05 -9.71
N GLY A 135 3.50 -6.49 -9.53
CA GLY A 135 3.10 -7.25 -8.36
C GLY A 135 1.79 -8.00 -8.58
N ASP A 136 1.37 -8.74 -7.57
CA ASP A 136 0.12 -9.50 -7.62
C ASP A 136 -1.07 -8.54 -7.70
N LYS A 137 -1.99 -8.81 -8.64
CA LYS A 137 -3.29 -8.14 -8.67
C LYS A 137 -4.19 -8.80 -7.65
N ILE A 138 -4.62 -8.02 -6.67
CA ILE A 138 -5.51 -8.48 -5.60
C ILE A 138 -6.90 -7.93 -5.91
N LEU A 139 -7.74 -8.78 -6.48
CA LEU A 139 -9.12 -8.46 -6.87
C LEU A 139 -10.15 -9.02 -5.88
N SER A 140 -9.73 -9.92 -4.99
CA SER A 140 -10.59 -10.60 -4.02
C SER A 140 -9.83 -10.89 -2.73
N PHE A 141 -10.57 -11.22 -1.67
CA PHE A 141 -10.00 -11.66 -0.40
C PHE A 141 -9.12 -12.91 -0.57
N ASN A 142 -9.51 -13.86 -1.43
CA ASN A 142 -8.70 -15.04 -1.72
C ASN A 142 -7.35 -14.69 -2.38
N ASN A 143 -7.31 -13.67 -3.25
CA ASN A 143 -6.04 -13.19 -3.80
C ASN A 143 -5.14 -12.57 -2.71
N LEU A 144 -5.74 -11.89 -1.73
CA LEU A 144 -5.01 -11.32 -0.59
C LEU A 144 -4.39 -12.43 0.25
N LEU A 145 -5.14 -13.49 0.55
CA LEU A 145 -4.63 -14.65 1.29
C LEU A 145 -3.48 -15.33 0.53
N HIS A 146 -3.62 -15.54 -0.78
CA HIS A 146 -2.55 -16.11 -1.60
C HIS A 146 -1.30 -15.23 -1.66
N PHE A 147 -1.46 -13.90 -1.70
CA PHE A 147 -0.33 -12.98 -1.59
C PHE A 147 0.38 -13.13 -0.23
N ILE A 148 -0.37 -13.17 0.87
CA ILE A 148 0.17 -13.39 2.22
C ILE A 148 0.90 -14.73 2.32
N ASP A 149 0.34 -15.80 1.75
CA ASP A 149 0.98 -17.11 1.69
C ASP A 149 2.31 -17.06 0.91
N ASN A 150 2.37 -16.34 -0.21
CA ASN A 150 3.61 -16.15 -0.95
C ASN A 150 4.67 -15.42 -0.10
N ILE A 151 4.28 -14.40 0.67
CA ILE A 151 5.22 -13.73 1.58
C ILE A 151 5.71 -14.69 2.66
N TYR A 152 4.80 -15.42 3.30
CA TYR A 152 5.13 -16.41 4.33
C TYR A 152 6.06 -17.52 3.83
N LEU A 153 5.87 -17.96 2.58
CA LEU A 153 6.67 -19.00 1.93
C LEU A 153 7.92 -18.45 1.21
N GLU A 154 8.18 -17.14 1.29
CA GLU A 154 9.28 -16.44 0.60
C GLU A 154 9.27 -16.65 -0.93
N ILE A 155 8.08 -16.74 -1.52
CA ILE A 155 7.88 -16.93 -2.96
C ILE A 155 7.67 -15.57 -3.64
N ASP A 156 8.65 -15.14 -4.43
CA ASP A 156 8.57 -13.89 -5.18
C ASP A 156 8.56 -14.11 -6.70
N LYS A 157 7.35 -14.25 -7.26
CA LYS A 157 7.13 -14.47 -8.70
C LYS A 157 7.33 -13.22 -9.55
N ASN A 158 7.29 -12.03 -8.94
CA ASN A 158 7.22 -10.76 -9.65
C ASN A 158 8.55 -9.99 -9.65
N LYS A 159 9.64 -10.58 -9.17
CA LYS A 159 10.96 -9.94 -9.07
C LYS A 159 11.46 -9.36 -10.39
N GLU A 160 11.47 -10.17 -11.46
CA GLU A 160 11.91 -9.70 -12.78
C GLU A 160 10.99 -8.59 -13.31
N LYS A 161 9.67 -8.74 -13.15
CA LYS A 161 8.70 -7.70 -13.54
C LYS A 161 8.93 -6.39 -12.78
N ARG A 162 9.29 -6.44 -11.49
CA ARG A 162 9.66 -5.24 -10.70
C ARG A 162 10.91 -4.58 -11.24
N LYS A 163 11.93 -5.36 -11.56
CA LYS A 163 13.18 -4.84 -12.14
C LYS A 163 12.94 -4.18 -13.50
N GLU A 164 12.15 -4.80 -14.37
CA GLU A 164 11.75 -4.22 -15.66
C GLU A 164 11.02 -2.89 -15.48
N LEU A 165 10.01 -2.86 -14.60
CA LEU A 165 9.26 -1.63 -14.33
C LEU A 165 10.14 -0.55 -13.69
N PHE A 166 11.03 -0.91 -12.77
CA PHE A 166 11.98 0.00 -12.14
C PHE A 166 12.88 0.67 -13.20
N ASN A 167 13.44 -0.12 -14.11
CA ASN A 167 14.25 0.38 -15.22
C ASN A 167 13.48 1.25 -16.22
N LYS A 168 12.19 0.98 -16.41
CA LYS A 168 11.32 1.79 -17.26
C LYS A 168 11.01 3.15 -16.63
N ILE A 169 10.85 3.22 -15.30
CA ILE A 169 10.42 4.44 -14.60
C ILE A 169 11.62 5.32 -14.22
N PHE A 170 12.71 4.74 -13.72
CA PHE A 170 13.83 5.48 -13.17
C PHE A 170 15.02 5.48 -14.13
N GLU A 171 15.25 6.63 -14.77
CA GLU A 171 16.39 6.85 -15.68
C GLU A 171 17.73 6.74 -14.95
N LYS A 172 17.83 7.29 -13.73
CA LYS A 172 19.03 7.26 -12.89
C LYS A 172 18.74 6.57 -11.57
N GLN A 173 19.56 5.57 -11.24
CA GLN A 173 19.38 4.64 -10.11
C GLN A 173 20.62 4.58 -9.22
N ASP A 174 21.39 5.66 -9.18
CA ASP A 174 22.68 5.80 -8.49
C ASP A 174 22.57 6.30 -7.03
N GLY A 175 21.38 6.75 -6.61
CA GLY A 175 21.17 7.37 -5.30
C GLY A 175 21.61 8.84 -5.22
N GLU A 176 22.05 9.45 -6.32
CA GLU A 176 22.66 10.79 -6.38
C GLU A 176 21.66 11.88 -6.80
N SER A 177 20.35 11.61 -6.69
CA SER A 177 19.33 12.55 -7.18
C SER A 177 19.34 13.90 -6.44
N CYS A 178 19.60 13.91 -5.14
CA CYS A 178 19.73 15.15 -4.37
C CYS A 178 21.01 15.91 -4.72
N GLU A 179 22.12 15.20 -4.92
CA GLU A 179 23.40 15.81 -5.31
C GLU A 179 23.29 16.48 -6.68
N ARG A 180 22.72 15.77 -7.67
CA ARG A 180 22.48 16.33 -9.01
C ARG A 180 21.58 17.56 -8.96
N LEU A 181 20.56 17.56 -8.10
CA LEU A 181 19.69 18.73 -7.91
C LEU A 181 20.43 19.90 -7.26
N ALA A 182 21.23 19.65 -6.22
CA ALA A 182 22.03 20.68 -5.56
C ALA A 182 23.03 21.33 -6.53
N GLN A 183 23.70 20.52 -7.35
CA GLN A 183 24.60 21.00 -8.41
C GLN A 183 23.87 21.90 -9.43
N ILE A 184 22.65 21.54 -9.85
CA ILE A 184 21.83 22.37 -10.75
C ILE A 184 21.41 23.69 -10.09
N MET A 185 21.15 23.65 -8.78
CA MET A 185 20.71 24.81 -8.00
C MET A 185 21.86 25.69 -7.51
N GLU A 186 23.12 25.32 -7.78
CA GLU A 186 24.32 26.00 -7.28
C GLU A 186 24.38 26.11 -5.74
N LEU A 187 23.91 25.06 -5.04
CA LEU A 187 23.96 24.93 -3.57
C LEU A 187 25.24 24.27 -3.06
#